data_AF-A0A0P6VYD5-F1
#
_entry.id   AF-A0A0P6VYD5-F1
#
_cell.length_a   1.000
_cell.length_b   1.000
_cell.length_c   1.000
_cell.angle_alpha   90.00
_cell.angle_beta   90.00
_cell.angle_gamma   90.00
#
_symmetry.space_group_name_H-M   'P 1'
#
loop_
_entity.id
_entity.type
_entity.pdbx_description
1 polymer ?
#
loop_
_entity_poly.entity_id
_entity_poly.type
_entity_poly.pdbx_seq_one_letter_code
_entity_poly.pdbx_strand_id
1 'polypeptide(L)'
;MNSNIILPGFEDALVTKMEEVEERLCVYVEMPVTAHKCPVCATFTYKIHDYRIQKIKHLKLFERHTLIFYKRRRYACPCGKKFAEKNPFVKRYQRTIPT
;
A
#
# COMPACT_ATOMS: atom_id res chain seq x y z
N MET A 1 -15.91 10.28 -15.34
CA MET A 1 -15.35 8.99 -15.79
C MET A 1 -14.81 8.27 -14.55
N ASN A 2 -15.55 7.29 -14.02
CA ASN A 2 -15.09 6.51 -12.88
C ASN A 2 -14.35 5.29 -13.43
N SER A 3 -13.09 5.49 -13.79
CA SER A 3 -12.21 4.42 -14.24
C SER A 3 -11.93 3.52 -13.04
N ASN A 4 -12.67 2.43 -12.89
CA ASN A 4 -12.30 1.33 -12.00
C ASN A 4 -11.04 0.67 -12.59
N ILE A 5 -9.88 1.27 -12.32
CA ILE A 5 -8.59 0.74 -12.73
C ILE A 5 -8.30 -0.44 -11.82
N ILE A 6 -8.55 -1.64 -12.35
CA ILE A 6 -8.15 -2.89 -11.72
C ILE A 6 -6.64 -2.98 -11.87
N LEU A 7 -5.94 -2.81 -10.76
CA LEU A 7 -4.49 -2.81 -10.71
C LEU A 7 -4.06 -4.24 -10.31
N PRO A 8 -3.51 -5.06 -11.22
CA PRO A 8 -3.20 -6.45 -10.94
C PRO A 8 -2.21 -6.55 -9.77
N GLY A 9 -2.57 -7.30 -8.74
CA GLY A 9 -1.82 -7.36 -7.47
C GLY A 9 -2.11 -6.22 -6.49
N PHE A 10 -3.12 -5.38 -6.72
CA PHE A 10 -3.62 -4.35 -5.79
C PHE A 10 -5.15 -4.29 -5.82
N GLU A 11 -5.81 -5.43 -6.05
CA GLU A 11 -7.27 -5.51 -6.24
C GLU A 11 -8.05 -5.04 -5.01
N ASP A 12 -7.50 -5.23 -3.80
CA ASP A 12 -8.11 -4.76 -2.54
C ASP A 12 -7.65 -3.35 -2.12
N ALA A 13 -6.80 -2.69 -2.91
CA ALA A 13 -6.29 -1.37 -2.59
C ALA A 13 -7.23 -0.28 -3.12
N LEU A 14 -7.52 0.72 -2.29
CA LEU A 14 -8.27 1.90 -2.66
C LEU A 14 -7.34 2.92 -3.29
N VAL A 15 -7.65 3.33 -4.52
CA VAL A 15 -6.96 4.45 -5.17
C VAL A 15 -7.44 5.75 -4.54
N THR A 16 -6.54 6.49 -3.91
CA THR A 16 -6.86 7.79 -3.32
C THR A 16 -6.61 8.94 -4.27
N LYS A 17 -5.62 8.81 -5.16
CA LYS A 17 -5.23 9.86 -6.09
C LYS A 17 -4.55 9.28 -7.32
N MET A 18 -4.77 9.87 -8.48
CA MET A 18 -4.00 9.60 -9.69
C MET A 18 -3.57 10.91 -10.32
N GLU A 19 -2.31 11.02 -10.71
CA GLU A 19 -1.73 12.19 -11.35
C GLU A 19 -0.77 11.76 -12.44
N GLU A 20 -0.66 12.54 -13.51
CA GLU A 20 0.35 12.34 -14.55
C GLU A 20 1.46 13.37 -14.34
N VAL A 21 2.69 12.90 -14.15
CA VAL A 21 3.86 13.73 -13.88
C VAL A 21 4.98 13.25 -14.79
N GLU A 22 5.54 14.14 -15.62
CA GLU A 22 6.67 13.82 -16.52
C GLU A 22 6.43 12.54 -17.37
N GLU A 23 5.27 12.42 -18.01
CA GLU A 23 4.85 11.23 -18.79
C GLU A 23 4.75 9.93 -17.99
N ARG A 24 4.74 10.02 -16.66
CA ARG A 24 4.55 8.89 -15.75
C ARG A 24 3.23 9.01 -15.02
N LEU A 25 2.47 7.92 -15.02
CA LEU A 25 1.24 7.84 -14.24
C LEU A 25 1.60 7.54 -12.78
N CYS A 26 1.36 8.50 -11.90
CA CYS A 26 1.53 8.38 -10.46
C CYS A 26 0.20 8.01 -9.81
N VAL A 27 0.11 6.78 -9.30
CA VAL A 27 -1.09 6.25 -8.64
C VAL A 27 -0.84 6.13 -7.15
N TYR A 28 -1.63 6.82 -6.34
CA TYR A 28 -1.59 6.72 -4.88
C TYR A 28 -2.64 5.72 -4.41
N VAL A 29 -2.19 4.72 -3.67
CA VAL A 29 -3.04 3.64 -3.18
C VAL A 29 -2.91 3.48 -1.67
N GLU A 30 -4.04 3.22 -1.03
CA GLU A 30 -4.16 2.94 0.40
C GLU A 30 -5.00 1.67 0.60
N MET A 31 -4.65 0.83 1.57
CA MET A 31 -5.56 -0.27 1.94
C MET A 31 -6.75 0.30 2.74
N PRO A 32 -7.90 -0.38 2.82
CA PRO A 32 -8.93 -0.05 3.81
C PRO A 32 -8.38 -0.21 5.23
N VAL A 33 -8.80 0.67 6.14
CA VAL A 33 -8.37 0.60 7.55
C VAL A 33 -9.03 -0.59 8.22
N THR A 34 -8.21 -1.55 8.66
CA THR A 34 -8.67 -2.76 9.36
C THR A 34 -7.90 -2.97 10.66
N ALA A 35 -8.53 -3.67 11.61
CA ALA A 35 -7.87 -4.07 12.85
C ALA A 35 -6.75 -5.07 12.55
N HIS A 36 -5.58 -4.82 13.10
CA HIS A 36 -4.42 -5.67 12.88
C HIS A 36 -4.02 -6.39 14.15
N LYS A 37 -3.72 -7.69 14.01
CA LYS A 37 -3.25 -8.55 15.10
C LYS A 37 -1.79 -8.28 15.42
N CYS A 38 -1.49 -7.95 16.68
CA CYS A 38 -0.12 -7.76 17.14
C CYS A 38 0.67 -9.08 17.06
N PRO A 39 1.89 -9.08 16.49
CA PRO A 39 2.70 -10.29 16.39
C PRO A 39 3.28 -10.77 17.72
N VAL A 40 3.19 -9.97 18.79
CA VAL A 40 3.76 -10.30 20.11
C VAL A 40 2.67 -10.75 21.08
N CYS A 41 1.66 -9.91 21.33
CA CYS A 41 0.62 -10.19 22.32
C CYS A 41 -0.72 -10.63 21.71
N ALA A 42 -0.78 -10.83 20.38
CA ALA A 42 -1.99 -11.26 19.66
C ALA A 42 -3.22 -10.32 19.77
N THR A 43 -3.11 -9.17 20.44
CA THR A 43 -4.19 -8.18 20.55
C THR A 43 -4.43 -7.47 19.22
N PHE A 44 -5.70 -7.23 18.89
CA PHE A 44 -6.08 -6.39 17.75
C PHE A 44 -5.97 -4.91 18.08
N THR A 45 -5.46 -4.12 17.15
CA THR A 45 -5.37 -2.67 17.30
C THR A 45 -5.77 -1.95 16.01
N TYR A 46 -6.50 -0.85 16.18
CA TYR A 46 -6.76 0.14 15.13
C TYR A 46 -5.83 1.36 15.26
N LYS A 47 -5.03 1.42 16.33
CA LYS A 47 -4.20 2.59 16.62
C LYS A 47 -3.04 2.66 15.62
N ILE A 48 -3.07 3.69 14.79
CA ILE A 48 -2.01 3.98 13.82
C ILE A 48 -0.94 4.82 14.54
N HIS A 49 0.31 4.40 14.39
CA HIS A 49 1.49 5.12 14.89
C HIS A 49 1.99 6.12 13.85
N ASP A 50 2.20 5.64 12.62
CA ASP A 50 2.72 6.43 11.52
C ASP A 50 2.23 5.88 10.17
N TYR A 51 2.46 6.70 9.14
CA TYR A 51 2.30 6.31 7.75
C TYR A 51 3.68 6.34 7.08
N ARG A 52 3.95 5.37 6.22
CA ARG A 52 5.14 5.33 5.37
C ARG A 52 4.73 5.12 3.93
N ILE A 53 5.20 5.99 3.05
CA ILE A 53 4.97 5.86 1.62
C ILE A 53 6.04 4.94 1.04
N GLN A 54 5.61 3.86 0.40
CA GLN A 54 6.45 2.96 -0.36
C GLN A 54 6.20 3.20 -1.85
N LYS A 55 7.26 3.64 -2.54
CA LYS A 55 7.25 3.75 -4.00
C LYS A 55 7.46 2.36 -4.58
N ILE A 56 6.50 1.89 -5.36
CA ILE A 56 6.54 0.61 -6.07
C ILE A 56 6.56 0.97 -7.54
N LYS A 57 7.69 0.70 -8.19
CA LYS A 57 7.80 0.91 -9.63
C LYS A 57 7.04 -0.22 -10.30
N HIS A 58 5.93 0.10 -10.96
CA HIS A 58 5.27 -0.87 -11.82
C HIS A 58 5.77 -0.64 -13.25
N LEU A 59 6.45 -1.65 -13.79
CA LEU A 59 7.22 -1.49 -15.01
C LEU A 59 6.37 -1.11 -16.22
N LYS A 60 5.18 -1.69 -16.40
CA LYS A 60 4.27 -1.40 -17.54
C LYS A 60 2.82 -1.68 -17.16
N LEU A 61 2.06 -0.64 -16.86
CA LEU A 61 0.60 -0.71 -16.91
C LEU A 61 0.19 0.13 -18.12
N PHE A 62 -0.54 -0.46 -19.07
CA PHE A 62 -0.96 0.22 -20.32
C PHE A 62 0.20 0.86 -21.12
N GLU A 63 1.35 0.18 -21.21
CA GLU A 63 2.53 0.65 -21.97
C GLU A 63 3.18 1.96 -21.47
N ARG A 64 2.67 2.54 -20.38
CA ARG A 64 3.23 3.75 -19.74
C ARG A 64 3.96 3.40 -18.43
N HIS A 65 5.01 4.16 -18.15
CA HIS A 65 5.74 4.08 -16.89
C HIS A 65 4.80 4.49 -15.74
N THR A 66 4.37 3.54 -14.93
CA THR A 66 3.44 3.78 -13.82
C THR A 66 4.15 3.65 -12.48
N LEU A 67 4.05 4.69 -11.64
CA LEU A 67 4.58 4.72 -10.30
C LEU A 67 3.44 4.56 -9.30
N ILE A 68 3.47 3.49 -8.51
CA ILE A 68 2.49 3.27 -7.46
C ILE A 68 3.09 3.75 -6.13
N PHE A 69 2.40 4.67 -5.47
CA PHE A 69 2.71 5.17 -4.15
C PHE A 69 1.78 4.50 -3.15
N TYR A 70 2.25 3.41 -2.53
CA TYR A 70 1.50 2.71 -1.50
C TYR A 70 1.75 3.35 -0.14
N LYS A 71 0.70 3.91 0.48
CA LYS A 71 0.79 4.45 1.84
C LYS A 71 0.55 3.34 2.85
N ARG A 72 1.66 2.77 3.33
CA ARG A 72 1.66 1.71 4.34
C ARG A 72 1.48 2.28 5.73
N ARG A 73 0.57 1.71 6.52
CA ARG A 73 0.38 2.06 7.93
C ARG A 73 1.32 1.26 8.84
N ARG A 74 1.75 1.87 9.95
CA ARG A 74 2.33 1.14 11.09
C ARG A 74 1.39 1.27 12.27
N TYR A 75 1.03 0.13 12.84
CA TYR A 75 0.15 0.03 13.99
C TYR A 75 0.96 0.08 15.28
N ALA A 76 0.41 0.76 16.29
CA ALA A 76 0.87 0.71 17.67
C ALA A 76 -0.05 -0.20 18.46
N CYS A 77 0.52 -1.25 19.04
CA CYS A 77 -0.18 -2.08 20.01
C CYS A 77 -0.05 -1.47 21.41
N PRO A 78 -1.08 -1.60 22.28
CA PRO A 78 -0.99 -1.23 23.69
C PRO A 78 0.16 -1.89 24.45
N CYS A 79 0.64 -3.06 24.01
CA CYS A 79 1.83 -3.72 24.59
C CYS A 79 3.16 -3.00 24.29
N GLY A 80 3.12 -1.83 23.63
CA GLY A 80 4.31 -1.06 23.24
C GLY A 80 4.91 -1.46 21.90
N LYS A 81 4.47 -2.58 21.29
CA LYS A 81 4.99 -3.03 20.00
C LYS A 81 4.44 -2.20 18.85
N LYS A 82 5.34 -1.71 17.99
CA LYS A 82 5.00 -1.06 16.72
C LYS A 82 5.28 -2.03 15.58
N PHE A 83 4.31 -2.29 14.73
CA PHE A 83 4.44 -3.24 13.62
C PHE A 83 3.78 -2.71 12.36
N ALA A 84 4.22 -3.21 11.21
CA ALA A 84 3.71 -2.73 9.94
C ALA A 84 2.40 -3.44 9.58
N GLU A 85 1.55 -2.74 8.83
CA GLU A 85 0.36 -3.33 8.19
C GLU A 85 0.75 -4.61 7.46
N LYS A 86 -0.05 -5.67 7.66
CA LYS A 86 0.10 -6.92 6.93
C LYS A 86 -0.61 -6.71 5.60
N ASN A 87 0.18 -6.72 4.53
CA ASN A 87 -0.35 -6.60 3.18
C ASN A 87 0.18 -7.80 2.37
N PRO A 88 -0.70 -8.61 1.74
CA PRO A 88 -0.28 -9.73 0.89
C PRO A 88 0.47 -9.29 -0.37
N PHE A 89 0.25 -8.07 -0.85
CA PHE A 89 0.72 -7.58 -2.15
C PHE A 89 2.16 -7.07 -2.13
N VAL A 90 2.61 -6.54 -0.99
CA VAL A 90 3.90 -5.86 -0.88
C VAL A 90 4.72 -6.53 0.22
N LYS A 91 5.55 -7.51 -0.15
CA LYS A 91 6.59 -7.99 0.78
C LYS A 91 7.46 -6.80 1.19
N ARG A 92 7.92 -6.79 2.44
CA ARG A 92 8.61 -5.65 3.09
C ARG A 92 9.80 -5.07 2.31
N TYR A 93 10.38 -5.84 1.38
CA TYR A 93 11.52 -5.46 0.54
C TYR A 93 11.24 -5.52 -0.97
N GLN A 94 9.99 -5.73 -1.37
CA GLN A 94 9.62 -5.82 -2.78
C GLN A 94 9.56 -4.42 -3.38
N ARG A 95 10.58 -4.09 -4.18
CA ARG A 95 10.67 -2.84 -4.96
C ARG A 95 10.18 -3.02 -6.40
N THR A 96 10.02 -4.28 -6.82
CA THR A 96 9.58 -4.74 -8.13
C THR A 96 8.65 -5.94 -7.94
N ILE A 97 7.48 -5.92 -8.58
CA ILE A 97 6.62 -7.10 -8.68
C ILE A 97 7.14 -7.89 -9.88
N PRO A 98 7.65 -9.13 -9.72
CA PRO A 98 7.85 -10.01 -10.86
C PRO A 98 6.46 -10.38 -11.36
N THR A 99 6.20 -10.03 -12.62
CA THR A 99 5.01 -10.42 -13.39
C THR A 99 4.79 -11.92 -13.36
#